data_AF-A0A6V7KEA9-F1
#
_entry.id   AF-A0A6V7KEA9-F1
#
_cell.length_a   1.000
_cell.length_b   1.000
_cell.length_c   1.000
_cell.angle_alpha   90.00
_cell.angle_beta   90.00
_cell.angle_gamma   90.00
#
_symmetry.space_group_name_H-M   'P 1'
#
loop_
_entity.id
_entity.type
_entity.pdbx_description
1 polymer ?
#
loop_
_entity_poly.entity_id
_entity_poly.type
_entity_poly.pdbx_seq_one_letter_code
_entity_poly.pdbx_strand_id
1 'polypeptide(L)'
;MAKSKFEYVKNFEQDNICLPNCWIVVRLDGRNFTKFTDTHSFTKPNDSRALELMNSAATAVMNEFKEICLAFGQSDEYSFIFKKDTQMYNRR
;
A
#
# COMPACT_ATOMS: atom_id res chain seq x y z
N MET A 1 -36.66 1.82 14.57
CA MET A 1 -35.30 1.87 13.97
C MET A 1 -35.36 2.73 12.71
N ALA A 2 -34.79 3.94 12.74
CA ALA A 2 -34.93 4.95 11.67
C ALA A 2 -33.89 4.83 10.54
N LYS A 3 -33.05 3.79 10.54
CA LYS A 3 -31.93 3.61 9.58
C LYS A 3 -32.10 2.48 8.56
N SER A 4 -33.26 1.80 8.50
CA SER A 4 -33.44 0.63 7.61
C SER A 4 -33.80 0.97 6.16
N LYS A 5 -34.38 2.16 5.89
CA LYS A 5 -34.90 2.51 4.55
C LYS A 5 -33.86 2.42 3.43
N PHE A 6 -32.58 2.66 3.74
CA PHE A 6 -31.49 2.68 2.77
C PHE A 6 -30.41 1.63 3.03
N GLU A 7 -30.61 0.70 3.97
CA GLU A 7 -29.60 -0.32 4.34
C GLU A 7 -29.27 -1.27 3.18
N TYR A 8 -30.23 -1.48 2.27
CA TYR A 8 -30.06 -2.36 1.11
C TYR A 8 -28.90 -1.97 0.19
N VAL A 9 -28.43 -0.70 0.21
CA VAL A 9 -27.30 -0.25 -0.61
C VAL A 9 -25.99 -0.94 -0.23
N LYS A 10 -25.87 -1.42 1.01
CA LYS A 10 -24.71 -2.17 1.48
C LYS A 10 -24.55 -3.52 0.77
N ASN A 11 -25.64 -4.11 0.28
CA ASN A 11 -25.61 -5.39 -0.44
C ASN A 11 -24.95 -5.29 -1.82
N PHE A 12 -24.64 -4.07 -2.29
CA PHE A 12 -23.91 -3.86 -3.55
C PHE A 12 -22.39 -3.83 -3.35
N GLU A 13 -21.90 -3.83 -2.10
CA GLU A 13 -20.48 -4.02 -1.81
C GLU A 13 -20.06 -5.45 -2.18
N GLN A 14 -18.88 -5.58 -2.77
CA GLN A 14 -18.28 -6.88 -3.10
C GLN A 14 -17.05 -7.10 -2.25
N ASP A 15 -16.95 -8.27 -1.62
CA ASP A 15 -15.76 -8.69 -0.88
C ASP A 15 -14.78 -9.41 -1.80
N ASN A 16 -13.61 -8.79 -2.02
CA ASN A 16 -12.52 -9.38 -2.80
C ASN A 16 -11.50 -10.02 -1.87
N ILE A 17 -11.75 -11.27 -1.49
CA ILE A 17 -10.89 -11.99 -0.54
C ILE A 17 -9.72 -12.64 -1.28
N CYS A 18 -8.49 -12.32 -0.87
CA CYS A 18 -7.29 -12.94 -1.40
C CYS A 18 -7.20 -14.42 -1.05
N LEU A 19 -6.84 -15.26 -2.03
CA LEU A 19 -6.74 -16.72 -1.90
C LEU A 19 -5.90 -17.14 -0.68
N PRO A 20 -6.37 -18.06 0.19
CA PRO A 20 -5.62 -18.52 1.36
C PRO A 20 -4.29 -19.18 1.02
N ASN A 21 -3.31 -19.11 1.94
CA ASN A 21 -1.97 -19.72 1.78
C ASN A 21 -1.21 -19.22 0.52
N CYS A 22 -1.56 -18.03 0.03
CA CYS A 22 -0.84 -17.31 -1.01
C CYS A 22 -0.28 -15.99 -0.46
N TRP A 23 0.92 -15.66 -0.92
CA TRP A 23 1.56 -14.38 -0.65
C TRP A 23 0.74 -13.25 -1.27
N ILE A 24 0.55 -12.17 -0.52
CA ILE A 24 -0.11 -10.96 -1.01
C ILE A 24 0.98 -9.91 -1.19
N VAL A 25 1.05 -9.31 -2.38
CA VAL A 25 1.98 -8.22 -2.69
C VAL A 25 1.17 -6.96 -2.93
N VAL A 26 1.36 -5.95 -2.09
CA VAL A 26 0.80 -4.61 -2.27
C VAL A 26 1.89 -3.73 -2.85
N ARG A 27 1.74 -3.32 -4.10
CA ARG A 27 2.65 -2.38 -4.75
C ARG A 27 2.04 -0.98 -4.80
N LEU A 28 2.79 -0.01 -4.31
CA LEU A 28 2.50 1.42 -4.42
C LEU A 28 3.44 2.03 -5.46
N ASP A 29 2.93 2.98 -6.24
CA ASP A 29 3.64 3.68 -7.30
C ASP A 29 3.27 5.17 -7.27
N GLY A 30 4.26 6.03 -7.51
CA GLY A 30 4.12 7.47 -7.50
C GLY A 30 3.25 7.98 -8.65
N ARG A 31 2.01 8.36 -8.36
CA ARG A 31 1.13 8.96 -9.39
C ARG A 31 1.73 10.26 -9.94
N ASN A 32 1.99 10.29 -11.25
CA ASN A 32 2.57 11.44 -11.96
C ASN A 32 3.90 11.92 -11.35
N PHE A 33 4.74 10.98 -10.89
CA PHE A 33 5.93 11.31 -10.13
C PHE A 33 6.93 12.18 -10.90
N THR A 34 7.02 12.05 -12.23
CA THR A 34 7.85 12.95 -13.07
C THR A 34 7.53 14.42 -12.80
N LYS A 35 6.25 14.82 -12.90
CA LYS A 35 5.80 16.19 -12.63
C LYS A 35 6.06 16.59 -11.18
N PHE A 36 5.88 15.66 -10.25
CA PHE A 36 6.17 15.89 -8.83
C PHE A 36 7.66 16.20 -8.61
N THR A 37 8.55 15.41 -9.20
CA THR A 37 10.00 15.58 -9.10
C THR A 37 10.47 16.90 -9.71
N ASP A 38 9.87 17.32 -10.83
CA ASP A 38 10.19 18.59 -11.48
C ASP A 38 9.74 19.78 -10.63
N THR A 39 8.54 19.71 -10.06
CA THR A 39 7.98 20.78 -9.20
C THR A 39 8.80 20.96 -7.93
N HIS A 40 9.31 19.85 -7.36
CA HIS A 40 10.10 19.87 -6.12
C HIS A 40 11.61 19.91 -6.36
N SER A 41 12.05 20.12 -7.61
CA SER A 41 13.45 20.26 -7.99
C SER A 41 14.32 19.11 -7.47
N PHE A 42 13.90 17.87 -7.74
CA PHE A 42 14.66 16.69 -7.36
C PHE A 42 15.98 16.61 -8.13
N THR A 43 17.01 16.18 -7.42
CA THR A 43 18.33 15.89 -7.99
C THR A 43 18.23 14.71 -8.95
N LYS A 44 18.85 14.83 -10.13
CA LYS A 44 18.91 13.76 -11.14
C LYS A 44 20.33 13.15 -11.17
N PRO A 45 20.49 11.84 -11.41
CA PRO A 45 19.43 10.87 -11.72
C PRO A 45 18.62 10.45 -10.47
N ASN A 46 19.19 10.58 -9.28
CA ASN A 46 18.57 10.14 -8.02
C ASN A 46 18.65 11.24 -6.97
N ASP A 47 17.56 11.46 -6.24
CA ASP A 47 17.51 12.38 -5.08
C ASP A 47 17.51 11.56 -3.79
N SER A 48 18.59 11.64 -3.01
CA SER A 48 18.74 10.85 -1.78
C SER A 48 17.67 11.20 -0.74
N ARG A 49 17.25 12.47 -0.65
CA ARG A 49 16.24 12.92 0.33
C ARG A 49 14.90 12.28 0.05
N ALA A 50 14.53 12.18 -1.22
CA ALA A 50 13.29 11.53 -1.63
C ALA A 50 13.32 10.03 -1.37
N LEU A 51 14.44 9.36 -1.66
CA LEU A 51 14.61 7.93 -1.39
C LEU A 51 14.63 7.62 0.11
N GLU A 52 15.28 8.45 0.92
CA GLU A 52 15.27 8.34 2.38
C GLU A 52 13.86 8.55 2.95
N LEU A 53 13.11 9.52 2.42
CA LEU A 53 11.71 9.74 2.79
C LEU A 53 10.84 8.52 2.46
N MET A 54 10.99 7.95 1.27
CA MET A 54 10.31 6.73 0.84
C MET A 54 10.64 5.55 1.76
N ASN A 55 11.92 5.37 2.10
CA ASN A 55 12.36 4.32 3.02
C ASN A 55 11.82 4.51 4.44
N SER A 56 11.78 5.76 4.93
CA SER A 56 11.20 6.08 6.23
C SER A 56 9.70 5.78 6.25
N ALA A 57 8.98 6.14 5.18
CA ALA A 57 7.55 5.85 5.06
C ALA A 57 7.29 4.33 5.02
N ALA A 58 8.05 3.58 4.21
CA ALA A 58 7.94 2.12 4.15
C ALA A 58 8.26 1.46 5.49
N THR A 59 9.27 1.95 6.21
CA THR A 59 9.61 1.47 7.56
C THR A 59 8.47 1.70 8.54
N ALA A 60 7.81 2.87 8.47
CA ALA A 60 6.63 3.15 9.28
C ALA A 60 5.48 2.19 8.97
N VAL A 61 5.23 1.89 7.68
CA VAL A 61 4.22 0.89 7.26
C VAL A 61 4.56 -0.50 7.80
N MET A 62 5.80 -0.96 7.65
CA MET A 62 6.21 -2.27 8.21
C MET A 62 6.11 -2.32 9.74
N ASN A 63 6.31 -1.18 10.42
CA ASN A 63 6.15 -1.10 11.86
C ASN A 63 4.68 -1.15 12.30
N GLU A 64 3.76 -0.60 11.52
CA GLU A 64 2.32 -0.70 11.82
C GLU A 64 1.77 -2.09 11.46
N PHE A 65 2.13 -2.61 10.30
CA PHE A 65 1.62 -3.87 9.74
C PHE A 65 2.63 -5.02 9.95
N LYS A 66 2.57 -5.65 11.13
CA LYS A 66 3.53 -6.71 11.54
C LYS A 66 3.50 -8.00 10.71
N GLU A 67 2.47 -8.18 9.89
CA GLU A 67 2.31 -9.31 8.99
C GLU A 67 3.10 -9.16 7.68
N ILE A 68 3.68 -7.98 7.42
CA ILE A 68 4.59 -7.75 6.31
C ILE A 68 5.95 -8.37 6.65
N CYS A 69 6.43 -9.30 5.84
CA CYS A 69 7.71 -9.98 6.06
C CYS A 69 8.87 -9.37 5.26
N LEU A 70 8.57 -8.67 4.17
CA LEU A 70 9.56 -8.01 3.31
C LEU A 70 8.94 -6.79 2.67
N ALA A 71 9.72 -5.73 2.52
CA ALA A 71 9.40 -4.63 1.65
C ALA A 71 10.60 -4.30 0.76
N PHE A 72 10.33 -3.94 -0.49
CA PHE A 72 11.34 -3.58 -1.50
C PHE A 72 10.92 -2.31 -2.20
N GLY A 73 11.80 -1.32 -2.26
CA GLY A 73 11.55 -0.04 -2.91
C GLY A 73 12.61 0.30 -3.96
N GLN A 74 12.17 0.90 -5.06
CA GLN A 74 13.02 1.42 -6.12
C GLN A 74 12.36 2.65 -6.73
N SER A 75 13.13 3.72 -6.98
CA SER A 75 12.62 4.96 -7.56
C SER A 75 11.47 5.53 -6.73
N ASP A 76 10.25 5.46 -7.25
CA ASP A 76 9.00 5.97 -6.74
C ASP A 76 7.98 4.87 -6.43
N GLU A 77 8.41 3.59 -6.48
CA GLU A 77 7.59 2.44 -6.10
C GLU A 77 8.09 1.74 -4.83
N TYR A 78 7.15 1.11 -4.13
CA TYR A 78 7.41 0.21 -3.01
C TYR A 78 6.47 -1.00 -3.06
N SER A 79 7.03 -2.19 -2.88
CA SER A 79 6.29 -3.45 -2.78
C SER A 79 6.36 -3.99 -1.36
N PHE A 80 5.21 -4.33 -0.79
CA PHE A 80 5.09 -4.93 0.54
C PHE A 80 4.54 -6.35 0.42
N ILE A 81 5.25 -7.31 1.00
CA ILE A 81 4.88 -8.72 0.95
C ILE A 81 4.32 -9.14 2.31
N PHE A 82 3.04 -9.49 2.33
CA PHE A 82 2.40 -10.09 3.49
C PHE A 82 2.61 -11.59 3.51
N LYS A 83 2.78 -12.15 4.71
CA LYS A 83 2.88 -13.60 4.91
C LYS A 83 1.68 -14.32 4.30
N LYS A 84 1.93 -15.48 3.69
CA LYS A 84 0.91 -16.26 2.99
C LYS A 84 -0.28 -16.70 3.87
N ASP A 85 -0.05 -16.85 5.16
CA ASP A 85 -1.02 -17.27 6.19
C ASP A 85 -1.71 -16.10 6.90
N THR A 86 -1.40 -14.84 6.54
CA THR A 86 -1.99 -13.66 7.18
C THR A 86 -3.52 -13.69 7.17
N GLN A 87 -4.14 -13.30 8.28
CA GLN A 87 -5.59 -13.14 8.41
C GLN A 87 -6.01 -11.68 8.56
N MET A 88 -5.07 -10.75 8.32
CA MET A 88 -5.29 -9.33 8.48
C MET A 88 -6.47 -8.86 7.63
N TYR A 89 -7.43 -8.16 8.25
CA TYR A 89 -8.68 -7.70 7.63
C TYR A 89 -9.46 -8.77 6.84
N ASN A 90 -9.42 -10.04 7.27
CA ASN A 90 -10.02 -11.15 6.54
C ASN A 90 -9.49 -11.29 5.10
N ARG A 91 -8.28 -10.80 4.83
CA ARG A 91 -7.63 -10.81 3.51
C ARG A 91 -8.42 -10.07 2.42
N ARG A 92 -9.25 -9.10 2.82
CA ARG A 92 -9.97 -8.18 1.92
C ARG A 92 -9.05 -7.14 1.30
#